data_AF-A0A1V6DT61-F1
#
_entry.id   AF-A0A1V6DT61-F1
#
_cell.length_a   1.000
_cell.length_b   1.000
_cell.length_c   1.000
_cell.angle_alpha   90.00
_cell.angle_beta   90.00
_cell.angle_gamma   90.00
#
_symmetry.space_group_name_H-M   'P 1'
#
loop_
_entity.id
_entity.type
_entity.pdbx_description
1 polymer ?
#
loop_
_entity_poly.entity_id
_entity_poly.type
_entity_poly.pdbx_seq_one_letter_code
_entity_poly.pdbx_strand_id
1 'polypeptide(L)'
;MPVTRKMTPSEIGGGAYEWETGNVIVERFATDRLSPLDFPAVLVNRHAPFTWGPTVAKAVEVAVATECIAHMALMSLQLEPTLPNIESALLQKHFKRKHGPGAYYGQAAQHS
;
A
#
# COMPACT_ATOMS: atom_id res chain seq x y z
N MET A 1 -0.76 -2.19 -4.44
CA MET A 1 -0.87 -2.27 -2.98
C MET A 1 -1.08 -3.73 -2.59
N PRO A 2 -0.30 -4.28 -1.65
CA PRO A 2 -0.51 -5.65 -1.18
C PRO A 2 -1.88 -5.81 -0.52
N VAL A 3 -2.47 -6.99 -0.65
CA VAL A 3 -3.77 -7.32 -0.04
C VAL A 3 -3.59 -8.59 0.77
N THR A 4 -3.99 -8.61 2.03
CA THR A 4 -3.82 -9.83 2.83
C THR A 4 -4.69 -10.97 2.29
N ARG A 5 -4.40 -12.20 2.72
CA ARG A 5 -5.43 -13.26 2.65
C ARG A 5 -6.62 -12.90 3.54
N LYS A 6 -7.73 -13.63 3.39
CA LYS A 6 -8.83 -13.56 4.36
C LYS A 6 -8.36 -14.11 5.70
N MET A 7 -8.78 -13.46 6.79
CA MET A 7 -8.65 -14.02 8.13
C MET A 7 -9.60 -15.22 8.27
N THR A 8 -9.17 -16.20 9.04
CA THR A 8 -9.93 -17.40 9.38
C THR A 8 -10.94 -17.11 10.50
N PRO A 9 -12.01 -17.92 10.65
CA PRO A 9 -12.96 -17.75 11.74
C PRO A 9 -12.31 -17.78 13.14
N SER A 10 -11.26 -18.59 13.34
CA SER A 10 -10.54 -18.64 14.61
C SER A 10 -9.75 -17.36 14.90
N GLU A 11 -9.11 -16.78 13.87
CA GLU A 11 -8.40 -15.49 14.01
C GLU A 11 -9.36 -14.34 14.31
N ILE A 12 -10.63 -14.44 13.87
CA ILE A 12 -11.66 -13.42 14.11
C ILE A 12 -12.32 -13.60 15.48
N GLY A 13 -12.71 -14.82 15.84
CA GLY A 13 -13.50 -15.10 17.05
C GLY A 13 -12.68 -15.47 18.29
N GLY A 14 -11.37 -15.69 18.16
CA GLY A 14 -10.50 -16.24 19.21
C GLY A 14 -10.03 -15.26 20.29
N GLY A 15 -10.52 -14.01 20.29
CA GLY A 15 -10.25 -13.01 21.34
C GLY A 15 -9.02 -12.10 21.10
N ALA A 16 -8.13 -12.43 20.17
CA ALA A 16 -6.95 -11.62 19.81
C ALA A 16 -7.03 -11.07 18.37
N TYR A 17 -8.22 -10.62 17.96
CA TYR A 17 -8.51 -10.24 16.57
C TYR A 17 -7.55 -9.18 16.00
N GLU A 18 -7.24 -8.14 16.76
CA GLU A 18 -6.33 -7.08 16.35
C GLU A 18 -4.89 -7.58 16.20
N TRP A 19 -4.47 -8.51 17.07
CA TRP A 19 -3.16 -9.16 16.98
C TRP A 19 -3.07 -10.03 15.72
N GLU A 20 -4.10 -10.84 15.47
CA GLU A 20 -4.15 -11.67 14.27
C GLU A 20 -4.26 -10.85 12.99
N THR A 21 -4.89 -9.67 13.05
CA THR A 21 -4.86 -8.69 11.95
C THR A 21 -3.42 -8.26 11.65
N GLY A 22 -2.62 -7.99 12.69
CA GLY A 22 -1.18 -7.74 12.55
C GLY A 22 -0.42 -8.93 11.94
N ASN A 23 -0.70 -10.15 12.40
CA ASN A 23 -0.04 -11.36 11.89
C ASN A 23 -0.29 -11.56 10.39
N VAL A 24 -1.53 -11.40 9.91
CA VAL A 24 -1.82 -11.55 8.46
C VAL A 24 -1.20 -10.46 7.60
N ILE A 25 -0.99 -9.26 8.15
CA ILE A 25 -0.22 -8.20 7.48
C ILE A 25 1.24 -8.63 7.37
N VAL A 26 1.88 -9.04 8.48
CA VAL A 26 3.27 -9.50 8.48
C VAL A 26 3.46 -10.70 7.55
N GLU A 27 2.56 -11.67 7.58
CA GLU A 27 2.53 -12.83 6.68
C GLU A 27 2.52 -12.39 5.21
N ARG A 28 1.68 -11.41 4.84
CA ARG A 28 1.59 -10.94 3.45
C ARG A 28 2.92 -10.38 2.94
N PHE A 29 3.63 -9.63 3.76
CA PHE A 29 4.92 -9.05 3.39
C PHE A 29 6.03 -10.11 3.37
N ALA A 30 6.01 -11.07 4.29
CA ALA A 30 7.00 -12.14 4.35
C ALA A 30 6.89 -13.11 3.16
N THR A 31 5.68 -13.58 2.83
CA THR A 31 5.44 -14.55 1.75
C THR A 31 5.90 -14.02 0.39
N ASP A 32 5.62 -12.74 0.11
CA ASP A 32 5.96 -12.11 -1.17
C ASP A 32 7.32 -11.39 -1.16
N ARG A 33 8.06 -11.45 -0.04
CA ARG A 33 9.34 -10.75 0.19
C ARG A 33 9.26 -9.25 -0.13
N LEU A 34 8.18 -8.62 0.31
CA LEU A 34 7.94 -7.20 0.10
C LEU A 34 8.57 -6.38 1.21
N SER A 35 9.18 -5.26 0.85
CA SER A 35 9.67 -4.28 1.82
C SER A 35 8.51 -3.38 2.29
N PRO A 36 8.24 -3.28 3.60
CA PRO A 36 7.24 -2.33 4.11
C PRO A 36 7.63 -0.87 3.88
N LEU A 37 8.92 -0.57 3.62
CA LEU A 37 9.36 0.78 3.26
C LEU A 37 8.99 1.15 1.82
N ASP A 38 8.90 0.15 0.93
CA ASP A 38 8.56 0.33 -0.48
C ASP A 38 7.05 0.31 -0.72
N PHE A 39 6.31 -0.36 0.16
CA PHE A 39 4.85 -0.43 0.14
C PHE A 39 4.27 0.10 1.47
N PRO A 40 4.12 1.42 1.65
CA PRO A 40 3.70 2.02 2.92
C PRO A 40 2.20 1.85 3.26
N ALA A 41 1.55 0.86 2.64
CA ALA A 41 0.12 0.58 2.80
C ALA A 41 -0.20 -0.87 2.46
N VAL A 42 -1.24 -1.41 3.10
CA VAL A 42 -1.82 -2.74 2.83
C VAL A 42 -3.33 -2.67 2.97
N LEU A 43 -4.04 -3.45 2.14
CA LEU A 43 -5.47 -3.70 2.35
C LEU A 43 -5.65 -4.99 3.14
N VAL A 44 -6.24 -4.91 4.33
CA VAL A 44 -6.71 -6.09 5.03
C VAL A 44 -8.01 -6.54 4.38
N ASN A 45 -8.01 -7.76 3.86
CA ASN A 45 -9.10 -8.29 3.05
C ASN A 45 -10.43 -8.27 3.83
N ARG A 46 -11.47 -7.64 3.27
CA ARG A 46 -12.80 -7.44 3.90
C ARG A 46 -12.77 -6.63 5.20
N HIS A 47 -11.74 -5.81 5.38
CA HIS A 47 -11.64 -4.94 6.54
C HIS A 47 -11.35 -3.51 6.09
N ALA A 48 -10.10 -3.05 6.16
CA ALA A 48 -9.74 -1.66 5.92
C ALA A 48 -8.31 -1.53 5.34
N PRO A 49 -7.97 -0.38 4.74
CA PRO A 49 -6.59 0.00 4.50
C PRO A 49 -5.86 0.28 5.82
N PHE A 50 -4.62 -0.20 5.91
CA PHE A 50 -3.66 0.18 6.95
C PHE A 50 -2.47 0.85 6.28
N THR A 51 -2.02 1.98 6.82
CA THR A 51 -0.94 2.78 6.24
C THR A 51 0.07 3.18 7.29
N TRP A 52 1.30 3.42 6.86
CA TRP A 52 2.40 3.79 7.74
C TRP A 52 3.39 4.73 7.04
N GLY A 53 4.24 5.35 7.84
CA GLY A 53 5.28 6.25 7.37
C GLY A 53 6.24 6.62 8.50
N PRO A 54 7.36 7.28 8.19
CA PRO A 54 8.36 7.67 9.20
C PRO A 54 7.82 8.72 10.19
N THR A 55 6.73 9.40 9.84
CA THR A 55 6.01 10.34 10.71
C THR A 55 4.51 10.10 10.59
N VAL A 56 3.76 10.53 11.61
CA VAL A 56 2.28 10.48 11.59
C VAL A 56 1.72 11.23 10.38
N ALA A 57 2.23 12.44 10.11
CA ALA A 57 1.83 13.22 8.93
C ALA A 57 2.06 12.44 7.63
N LYS A 58 3.19 11.73 7.52
CA LYS A 58 3.48 10.94 6.32
C LYS A 58 2.59 9.72 6.18
N ALA A 59 2.24 9.05 7.28
CA ALA A 59 1.26 7.95 7.26
C ALA A 59 -0.11 8.45 6.79
N VAL A 60 -0.55 9.63 7.26
CA VAL A 60 -1.81 10.25 6.83
C VAL A 60 -1.78 10.61 5.33
N GLU A 61 -0.68 11.18 4.82
CA GLU A 61 -0.54 11.43 3.38
C GLU A 61 -0.67 10.14 2.56
N VAL A 62 -0.10 9.04 3.03
CA VAL A 62 -0.22 7.73 2.37
C VAL A 62 -1.67 7.23 2.41
N ALA A 63 -2.39 7.43 3.52
CA ALA A 63 -3.81 7.10 3.61
C ALA A 63 -4.66 7.88 2.58
N VAL A 64 -4.46 9.20 2.48
CA VAL A 64 -5.16 10.03 1.49
C VAL A 64 -4.85 9.59 0.07
N ALA A 65 -3.57 9.38 -0.26
CA ALA A 65 -3.18 8.90 -1.58
C ALA A 65 -3.79 7.52 -1.89
N THR A 66 -3.84 6.63 -0.91
CA THR A 66 -4.43 5.28 -1.04
C THR A 66 -5.91 5.36 -1.39
N GLU A 67 -6.66 6.21 -0.71
CA GLU A 67 -8.10 6.42 -0.98
C GLU A 67 -8.33 7.01 -2.38
N CYS A 68 -7.58 8.04 -2.76
CA CYS A 68 -7.68 8.63 -4.10
C CYS A 68 -7.40 7.60 -5.20
N ILE A 69 -6.37 6.78 -5.03
CA ILE A 69 -6.03 5.72 -5.99
C ILE A 69 -7.13 4.66 -6.06
N ALA A 70 -7.68 4.23 -4.91
CA ALA A 70 -8.78 3.27 -4.87
C ALA A 70 -10.03 3.81 -5.61
N HIS A 71 -10.38 5.08 -5.40
CA HIS A 71 -11.49 5.72 -6.09
C HIS A 71 -11.26 5.81 -7.61
N MET A 72 -10.08 6.24 -8.04
CA MET A 72 -9.72 6.27 -9.46
C MET A 72 -9.74 4.88 -10.10
N ALA A 73 -9.24 3.86 -9.39
CA ALA A 73 -9.26 2.48 -9.87
C ALA A 73 -10.69 1.96 -10.03
N LEU A 74 -11.57 2.23 -9.06
CA LEU A 74 -12.99 1.87 -9.15
C LEU A 74 -13.66 2.51 -10.36
N MET A 75 -13.50 3.82 -10.55
CA MET A 75 -14.05 4.51 -11.72
C MET A 75 -13.49 3.96 -13.04
N SER A 76 -12.19 3.66 -13.08
CA SER A 76 -11.54 3.12 -14.28
C SER A 76 -12.08 1.74 -14.65
N LEU A 77 -12.28 0.86 -13.66
CA LEU A 77 -12.84 -0.48 -13.86
C LEU A 77 -14.35 -0.45 -14.17
N GLN A 78 -15.07 0.58 -13.74
CA GLN A 78 -16.46 0.79 -14.15
C GLN A 78 -16.57 1.15 -15.64
N LEU A 79 -15.59 1.89 -16.16
CA LEU A 79 -15.52 2.25 -17.59
C LEU A 79 -15.01 1.09 -18.45
N GLU A 80 -13.98 0.39 -17.98
CA GLU A 80 -13.37 -0.73 -18.70
C GLU A 80 -13.09 -1.89 -17.71
N PRO A 81 -14.02 -2.86 -17.58
CA PRO A 81 -13.88 -3.96 -16.63
C PRO A 81 -12.69 -4.89 -16.92
N THR A 82 -12.17 -4.89 -18.16
CA THR A 82 -11.03 -5.71 -18.59
C THR A 82 -9.73 -4.90 -18.70
N LEU A 83 -9.68 -3.72 -18.07
CA LEU A 83 -8.54 -2.81 -18.13
C LEU A 83 -7.25 -3.55 -17.75
N PRO A 84 -6.23 -3.58 -18.63
CA PRO A 84 -4.98 -4.25 -18.32
C PRO A 84 -4.19 -3.48 -17.26
N ASN A 85 -3.28 -4.19 -16.60
CA ASN A 85 -2.32 -3.55 -15.71
C ASN A 85 -1.40 -2.60 -16.49
N ILE A 86 -0.92 -1.55 -15.81
CA ILE A 86 0.13 -0.66 -16.32
C ILE A 86 1.36 -1.47 -16.78
N GLU A 87 2.02 -1.00 -17.84
CA GLU A 87 3.18 -1.67 -18.41
C GLU A 87 4.30 -1.79 -17.37
N SER A 88 4.88 -2.98 -17.24
CA SER A 88 5.92 -3.28 -16.24
C SER A 88 7.11 -2.32 -16.33
N ALA A 89 7.49 -1.86 -17.53
CA ALA A 89 8.56 -0.89 -17.73
C ALA A 89 8.23 0.47 -17.11
N LEU A 90 6.99 0.94 -17.27
CA LEU A 90 6.53 2.21 -16.70
C LEU A 90 6.42 2.11 -15.17
N LEU A 91 5.89 1.00 -14.66
CA LEU A 91 5.81 0.72 -13.22
C LEU A 91 7.21 0.76 -12.58
N GLN A 92 8.19 0.06 -13.17
CA GLN A 92 9.56 0.05 -12.68
C GLN A 92 10.21 1.43 -12.73
N LYS A 93 9.95 2.23 -13.78
CA LYS A 93 10.45 3.61 -13.89
C LYS A 93 9.92 4.49 -12.75
N HIS A 94 8.62 4.40 -12.44
CA HIS A 94 8.02 5.14 -11.33
C HIS A 94 8.56 4.70 -9.97
N PHE A 95 8.76 3.40 -9.76
CA PHE A 95 9.33 2.86 -8.54
C PHE A 95 10.77 3.35 -8.31
N LYS A 96 11.65 3.15 -9.31
CA LYS A 96 13.05 3.58 -9.25
C LYS A 96 13.22 5.09 -9.11
N ARG A 97 12.29 5.89 -9.64
CA ARG A 97 12.31 7.36 -9.48
C ARG A 97 12.18 7.81 -8.02
N LYS A 98 11.46 7.06 -7.18
CA LYS A 98 11.26 7.40 -5.76
C LYS A 98 12.30 6.75 -4.83
N HIS A 99 12.84 5.58 -5.20
CA HIS A 99 13.69 4.76 -4.32
C HIS A 99 15.10 4.50 -4.88
N GLY A 100 15.46 5.03 -6.05
CA GLY A 100 16.78 4.85 -6.66
C GLY A 100 17.82 5.89 -6.20
N PRO A 101 19.12 5.68 -6.52
CA PRO A 101 20.24 6.55 -6.13
C PRO A 101 20.20 8.01 -6.62
N GLY A 102 19.14 8.41 -7.32
CA GLY A 102 18.92 9.76 -7.88
C GLY A 102 17.51 10.30 -7.60
N ALA A 103 16.92 9.93 -6.45
CA ALA A 103 15.61 10.45 -6.03
C ALA A 103 15.65 11.98 -5.93
N TYR A 104 15.10 12.68 -6.94
CA TYR A 104 15.11 14.15 -7.03
C TYR A 104 13.76 14.79 -6.67
N TYR A 105 12.97 14.15 -5.79
CA TYR A 105 11.68 14.69 -5.34
C TYR A 105 11.67 14.87 -3.82
N GLY A 106 11.69 16.12 -3.38
CA GLY A 106 11.87 16.51 -1.97
C GLY A 106 12.97 17.56 -1.72
N GLN A 107 13.46 18.27 -2.76
CA GLN A 107 14.31 19.44 -2.52
C GLN A 107 13.55 20.43 -1.63
N ALA A 108 13.98 20.56 -0.37
CA ALA A 108 13.66 21.72 0.43
C ALA A 108 14.12 22.94 -0.38
N ALA A 109 13.19 23.86 -0.64
CA ALA A 109 13.54 25.18 -1.13
C ALA A 109 14.64 25.73 -0.21
N GLN A 110 15.85 25.86 -0.73
CA GLN A 110 16.87 26.68 -0.10
C GLN A 110 16.34 28.11 -0.15
N HIS A 111 15.82 28.60 0.97
CA HIS A 111 15.66 30.04 1.16
C HIS A 111 17.05 30.62 1.39
N SER A 112 17.51 31.38 0.38
CA SER A 112 18.55 32.40 0.46
C SER A 112 18.19 33.49 1.46
#